data_AF-A0A3D0N687-F1
#
_entry.id   AF-A0A3D0N687-F1
#
_cell.length_a   1.000
_cell.length_b   1.000
_cell.length_c   1.000
_cell.angle_alpha   90.00
_cell.angle_beta   90.00
_cell.angle_gamma   90.00
#
_symmetry.space_group_name_H-M   'P 1'
#
loop_
_entity.id
_entity.type
_entity.pdbx_description
1 polymer ?
#
loop_
_entity_poly.entity_id
_entity_poly.type
_entity_poly.pdbx_seq_one_letter_code
_entity_poly.pdbx_strand_id
1 'polypeptide(L)'
;MIMRLDSHVHLWRYNEHEYPWITEPMAAIRRDFMPDDWREAAEPLGFEGFIAVQARQSLEETQWLLELADQYPQIRGVVGWVDLRSPCVDEQLEILCDHT
;
A
#
# COMPACT_ATOMS: atom_id res chain seq x y z
N MET A 1 24.06 -9.02 -8.67
CA MET A 1 23.33 -9.55 -7.49
C MET A 1 21.84 -9.55 -7.83
N ILE A 2 21.07 -10.48 -7.27
CA ILE A 2 19.61 -10.54 -7.51
C ILE A 2 18.95 -9.59 -6.51
N MET A 3 18.09 -8.70 -7.01
CA MET A 3 17.32 -7.76 -6.19
C MET A 3 16.34 -8.53 -5.30
N ARG A 4 16.32 -8.22 -4.00
CA ARG A 4 15.40 -8.85 -3.03
C ARG A 4 14.25 -7.91 -2.68
N LEU A 5 13.02 -8.33 -2.99
CA LEU A 5 11.80 -7.56 -2.71
C LEU A 5 10.90 -8.25 -1.70
N ASP A 6 10.27 -7.46 -0.84
CA ASP A 6 9.14 -7.90 -0.02
C ASP A 6 7.86 -7.76 -0.84
N SER A 7 7.22 -8.87 -1.18
CA SER A 7 6.11 -8.87 -2.14
C SER A 7 4.77 -8.45 -1.54
N HIS A 8 4.66 -8.24 -0.22
CA HIS A 8 3.37 -8.00 0.41
C HIS A 8 3.51 -7.14 1.67
N VAL A 9 3.40 -5.83 1.50
CA VAL A 9 3.41 -4.86 2.61
C VAL A 9 2.15 -4.02 2.56
N HIS A 10 1.51 -3.83 3.71
CA HIS A 10 0.40 -2.89 3.86
C HIS A 10 0.91 -1.60 4.51
N LEU A 11 0.37 -0.47 4.08
CA LEU A 11 0.62 0.85 4.66
C LEU A 11 -0.72 1.46 5.05
N TRP A 12 -0.75 2.26 6.12
CA TRP A 12 -1.94 3.03 6.46
C TRP A 12 -1.64 4.19 7.40
N ARG A 13 -2.47 5.22 7.32
CA ARG A 13 -2.71 6.14 8.43
C ARG A 13 -3.92 5.63 9.20
N TYR A 14 -3.74 5.29 10.46
CA TYR A 14 -4.76 4.53 11.19
C TYR A 14 -5.99 5.38 11.51
N ASN A 15 -7.14 4.88 11.10
CA ASN A 15 -8.45 5.41 11.44
C ASN A 15 -9.40 4.24 11.71
N GLU A 16 -9.98 4.18 12.91
CA GLU A 16 -10.84 3.05 13.31
C GLU A 16 -12.06 2.84 12.39
N HIS A 17 -12.56 3.90 11.74
CA HIS A 17 -13.69 3.82 10.82
C HIS A 17 -13.28 3.26 9.45
N GLU A 18 -12.05 3.53 9.02
CA GLU A 18 -11.52 3.10 7.72
C GLU A 18 -10.95 1.68 7.76
N TYR A 19 -10.54 1.20 8.94
CA TYR A 19 -9.98 -0.13 9.16
C TYR A 19 -10.82 -0.94 10.16
N PRO A 20 -12.10 -1.24 9.84
CA PRO A 20 -13.01 -1.95 10.77
C PRO A 20 -12.57 -3.39 11.07
N TRP A 21 -11.64 -3.95 10.29
CA TRP A 21 -11.05 -5.26 10.54
C TRP A 21 -9.99 -5.23 11.67
N ILE A 22 -9.44 -4.05 12.02
CA ILE A 22 -8.50 -3.88 13.14
C ILE A 22 -9.28 -3.74 14.44
N THR A 23 -9.40 -4.84 15.17
CA THR A 23 -10.14 -4.91 16.44
C THR A 23 -9.27 -4.53 17.65
N GLU A 24 -9.89 -4.39 18.84
CA GLU A 24 -9.19 -4.06 20.08
C GLU A 24 -8.03 -5.03 20.42
N PRO A 25 -8.16 -6.36 20.27
CA PRO A 25 -7.06 -7.29 20.50
C PRO A 25 -5.83 -7.07 19.60
N MET A 26 -5.98 -6.33 18.50
CA MET A 26 -4.92 -6.02 17.53
C MET A 26 -4.24 -4.68 17.84
N ALA A 27 -4.16 -4.29 19.12
CA ALA A 27 -3.65 -2.98 19.56
C ALA A 27 -2.27 -2.61 18.98
N ALA A 28 -1.39 -3.59 18.75
CA ALA A 28 -0.06 -3.37 18.18
C ALA A 28 -0.08 -2.73 16.78
N ILE A 29 -1.17 -2.91 16.03
CA ILE A 29 -1.33 -2.39 14.67
C ILE A 29 -2.32 -1.21 14.59
N ARG A 30 -2.85 -0.73 15.72
CA ARG A 30 -3.72 0.47 15.82
C ARG A 30 -2.89 1.76 15.83
N ARG A 31 -1.99 1.91 14.85
CA ARG A 31 -1.11 3.06 14.65
C ARG A 31 -0.77 3.20 13.18
N ASP A 32 -0.21 4.34 12.79
CA ASP A 32 0.29 4.54 11.42
C ASP A 32 1.43 3.57 11.10
N PHE A 33 1.44 3.07 9.87
CA PHE A 33 2.56 2.37 9.26
C PHE A 33 2.86 3.01 7.91
N MET A 34 4.07 3.56 7.79
CA MET A 34 4.55 4.32 6.65
C MET A 34 5.81 3.67 6.05
N PRO A 35 6.27 4.07 4.86
CA PRO A 35 7.46 3.47 4.23
C PRO A 35 8.73 3.50 5.08
N ASP A 36 8.84 4.46 6.01
CA ASP A 36 9.95 4.52 6.98
C ASP A 36 9.91 3.38 8.00
N ASP A 37 8.73 2.92 8.45
CA ASP A 37 8.61 1.76 9.34
C ASP A 37 9.11 0.48 8.63
N TRP A 38 8.78 0.33 7.34
CA TRP A 38 9.31 -0.78 6.53
C TRP A 38 10.82 -0.68 6.39
N ARG A 39 11.35 0.52 6.15
CA ARG A 39 12.79 0.76 5.99
C ARG A 39 13.56 0.28 7.21
N GLU A 40 13.12 0.67 8.40
CA GLU A 40 13.75 0.29 9.67
C GLU A 40 13.71 -1.23 9.92
N ALA A 41 12.63 -1.91 9.51
CA ALA A 41 12.45 -3.33 9.73
C ALA A 41 13.12 -4.23 8.69
N ALA A 42 13.14 -3.83 7.42
CA ALA A 42 13.44 -4.70 6.28
C ALA A 42 14.81 -4.45 5.64
N GLU A 43 15.30 -3.21 5.58
CA GLU A 43 16.61 -2.92 4.98
C GLU A 43 17.76 -3.69 5.69
N PRO A 44 17.80 -3.81 7.04
CA PRO A 44 18.84 -4.58 7.72
C PRO A 44 18.84 -6.08 7.36
N LEU A 45 17.73 -6.60 6.83
CA LEU A 45 17.58 -7.98 6.38
C LEU A 45 17.97 -8.18 4.91
N GLY A 46 18.40 -7.12 4.23
CA GLY A 46 18.85 -7.12 2.84
C GLY A 46 17.72 -7.03 1.82
N PHE A 47 16.56 -6.48 2.18
CA PHE A 47 15.52 -6.12 1.20
C PHE A 47 15.83 -4.74 0.59
N GLU A 48 15.58 -4.60 -0.71
CA GLU A 48 15.88 -3.39 -1.49
C GLU A 48 14.61 -2.63 -1.94
N GLY A 49 13.44 -3.18 -1.61
CA GLY A 49 12.14 -2.57 -1.86
C GLY A 49 10.99 -3.51 -1.57
N PHE A 50 9.78 -3.03 -1.76
CA PHE A 50 8.57 -3.79 -1.50
C PHE A 50 7.43 -3.47 -2.45
N ILE A 51 6.43 -4.35 -2.48
CA ILE A 51 5.16 -4.15 -3.17
C ILE A 51 4.11 -3.75 -2.13
N ALA A 52 3.52 -2.57 -2.30
CA ALA A 52 2.46 -2.09 -1.43
C ALA A 52 1.11 -2.70 -1.87
N VAL A 53 0.38 -3.30 -0.94
CA VAL A 53 -0.88 -4.00 -1.21
C VAL A 53 -2.01 -3.30 -0.46
N GLN A 54 -3.13 -3.07 -1.13
CA GLN A 54 -4.34 -2.49 -0.54
C GLN A 54 -4.72 -3.19 0.78
N ALA A 55 -5.11 -2.42 1.80
CA ALA A 55 -5.60 -2.90 3.09
C ALA A 55 -7.11 -2.67 3.28
N ARG A 56 -7.76 -1.95 2.34
CA ARG A 56 -9.20 -1.68 2.30
C ARG A 56 -9.75 -1.62 0.87
N GLN A 57 -11.07 -1.69 0.72
CA GLN A 57 -11.76 -1.71 -0.57
C GLN A 57 -12.13 -0.30 -1.02
N SER A 58 -11.13 0.51 -1.37
CA SER A 58 -11.31 1.94 -1.65
C SER A 58 -10.41 2.37 -2.80
N LEU A 59 -10.97 3.12 -3.76
CA LEU A 59 -10.20 3.69 -4.86
C LEU A 59 -9.22 4.76 -4.35
N GLU A 60 -9.61 5.48 -3.31
CA GLU A 60 -8.80 6.48 -2.61
C GLU A 60 -7.55 5.85 -1.98
N GLU A 61 -7.61 4.60 -1.49
CA GLU A 61 -6.42 3.90 -1.03
C GLU A 61 -5.46 3.61 -2.19
N THR A 62 -5.96 3.18 -3.34
CA THR A 62 -5.12 2.92 -4.51
C THR A 62 -4.37 4.18 -4.94
N GLN A 63 -5.07 5.30 -5.04
CA GLN A 63 -4.47 6.60 -5.35
C GLN A 63 -3.41 6.98 -4.33
N TRP A 64 -3.71 6.84 -3.05
CA TRP A 64 -2.76 7.14 -1.98
C TRP A 64 -1.50 6.25 -2.01
N LEU A 65 -1.64 4.96 -2.29
CA LEU A 65 -0.50 4.04 -2.42
C LEU A 65 0.36 4.39 -3.64
N LEU A 66 -0.25 4.82 -4.75
CA LEU A 66 0.47 5.27 -5.94
C LEU A 66 1.19 6.61 -5.69
N GLU A 67 0.54 7.57 -5.03
CA GLU A 67 1.19 8.82 -4.59
C GLU A 67 2.38 8.57 -3.67
N LEU A 68 2.31 7.55 -2.80
CA LEU A 68 3.45 7.11 -2.01
C LEU A 68 4.54 6.50 -2.88
N ALA A 69 4.18 5.70 -3.89
CA ALA A 69 5.17 5.12 -4.81
C ALA A 69 5.97 6.20 -5.53
N ASP A 70 5.31 7.29 -5.96
CA ASP A 70 5.97 8.45 -6.58
C ASP A 70 6.98 9.14 -5.63
N GLN A 71 6.73 9.09 -4.32
CA GLN A 71 7.55 9.75 -3.29
C GLN A 71 8.65 8.85 -2.69
N TYR A 72 8.45 7.53 -2.70
CA TYR A 72 9.28 6.56 -1.99
C TYR A 72 9.80 5.48 -2.95
N PRO A 73 11.04 5.63 -3.48
CA PRO A 73 11.62 4.71 -4.46
C PRO A 73 11.75 3.25 -4.01
N GLN A 74 11.65 2.96 -2.71
CA GLN A 74 11.60 1.60 -2.19
C GLN A 74 10.27 0.88 -2.50
N ILE A 75 9.20 1.59 -2.82
CA ILE A 75 7.95 0.98 -3.30
C ILE A 75 8.15 0.65 -4.78
N ARG A 76 8.26 -0.63 -5.11
CA ARG A 76 8.55 -1.13 -6.46
C ARG A 76 7.31 -1.51 -7.25
N GLY A 77 6.14 -1.36 -6.65
CA GLY A 77 4.86 -1.63 -7.27
C GLY A 77 3.72 -1.55 -6.27
N VAL A 78 2.52 -1.45 -6.80
CA VAL A 78 1.27 -1.35 -6.02
C VAL A 78 0.30 -2.40 -6.52
N VAL A 79 -0.28 -3.16 -5.59
CA VAL A 79 -1.48 -3.98 -5.80
C VAL A 79 -2.65 -3.19 -5.22
N GLY A 80 -3.28 -2.41 -6.09
CA GLY A 80 -4.41 -1.55 -5.75
C GLY A 80 -5.76 -2.27 -5.73
N TRP A 81 -6.79 -1.52 -5.36
CA TRP A 81 -8.20 -1.88 -5.45
C TRP A 81 -8.94 -1.00 -6.46
N VAL A 82 -9.81 -1.63 -7.27
CA VAL A 82 -10.84 -0.97 -8.09
C VAL A 82 -12.11 -1.82 -8.04
N ASP A 83 -13.29 -1.27 -8.35
CA ASP A 83 -14.49 -2.09 -8.51
C ASP A 83 -14.52 -2.71 -9.91
N LEU A 84 -14.01 -3.92 -10.02
CA LEU A 84 -13.96 -4.68 -11.29
C LEU A 84 -15.35 -5.01 -11.88
N ARG A 85 -16.43 -4.78 -11.14
CA ARG A 85 -17.81 -4.96 -11.63
C ARG A 85 -18.46 -3.65 -12.04
N SER A 86 -17.80 -2.52 -11.80
CA SER A 86 -18.29 -1.21 -12.19
C SER A 86 -18.38 -1.13 -13.72
N PRO A 87 -19.46 -0.58 -14.29
CA PRO A 87 -19.49 -0.26 -15.72
C PRO A 87 -18.45 0.81 -16.10
N CYS A 88 -17.89 1.52 -15.11
CA CYS A 88 -16.86 2.55 -15.27
C CYS A 88 -15.45 2.05 -14.92
N VAL A 89 -15.21 0.72 -14.88
CA VAL A 89 -13.89 0.16 -14.49
C VAL A 89 -12.75 0.69 -15.37
N ASP A 90 -12.98 0.87 -16.66
CA ASP A 90 -11.95 1.37 -17.58
C ASP A 90 -11.55 2.82 -17.23
N GLU A 91 -12.53 3.69 -16.97
CA GLU A 91 -12.29 5.08 -16.52
C GLU A 91 -11.56 5.12 -15.17
N GLN A 92 -11.91 4.21 -14.24
CA GLN A 92 -11.22 4.09 -12.96
C GLN A 92 -9.76 3.69 -13.14
N LEU A 93 -9.47 2.75 -14.06
CA LEU A 93 -8.11 2.30 -14.34
C LEU A 93 -7.29 3.37 -15.06
N GLU A 94 -7.88 4.10 -16.02
CA GLU A 94 -7.20 5.18 -16.74
C GLU A 94 -6.64 6.25 -15.80
N ILE A 95 -7.41 6.67 -14.79
CA ILE A 95 -6.97 7.66 -13.79
C ILE A 95 -5.75 7.17 -12.99
N LEU A 96 -5.56 5.85 -12.83
CA LEU A 96 -4.48 5.26 -12.06
C LEU A 96 -3.21 5.00 -12.88
N CYS A 97 -3.26 5.14 -14.21
CA CYS A 97 -2.12 4.88 -15.09
C CYS A 97 -1.07 6.00 -15.11
N ASP A 98 -1.38 7.18 -14.58
CA ASP A 98 -0.50 8.36 -14.67
C ASP A 98 0.67 8.37 -13.66
N HIS A 99 0.77 7.35 -12.79
CA HIS A 99 1.84 7.20 -11.80
C HIS A 99 3.05 6.43 -12.35
N THR A 100 4.27 6.81 -11.96
CA THR A 100 5.52 6.34 -12.62
C THR A 100 6.46 5.56 -11.70
#